data_AF-A0AAD7U260-F1
#
_entry.id   AF-A0AAD7U260-F1
#
_cell.length_a   1.000
_cell.length_b   1.000
_cell.length_c   1.000
_cell.angle_alpha   90.00
_cell.angle_beta   90.00
_cell.angle_gamma   90.00
#
_symmetry.space_group_name_H-M   'P 1'
#
loop_
_entity.id
_entity.type
_entity.pdbx_description
1 polymer ?
#
loop_
_entity_poly.entity_id
_entity_poly.type
_entity_poly.pdbx_seq_one_letter_code
_entity_poly.pdbx_strand_id
1 'polypeptide(L)'
;MPPARATSSARALEAILPLIASGQPYEAHQKARTFASRYNKSKQYDTAIDVLFQSARELLKAGQQGSGTDLTTFLLDVYESKGETVNDESRGRLTQLIALAGPSGSWRKTIIDKAIAWSAKVGPHPAGDPDLHHYVGELLYKEGNFAVAEPHLLAAGKRDSARVLAEMFVEWTNPDGPVGPFALRGTIPYLQNGNILAARTFINHFVSQLTTRRSSLLSPHQPSPIPVGKPTEGEQDEIVFTTDSTLNFAQLAVRACQRAQGDKNKTMREAWVRLCGTYQSKGGLVANREVRKVGILLRKGTSLPSSLFRDYTTIRLAQSGRASEKGSSGRDFPVHSTYPPAHLINGHALSEIAELYFAIPPPRGQQANPLGDMISAMFGGAPPTAAPARRVLAPAPPTSTPGLD
;
A
#
# COMPACT_ATOMS: atom_id res chain seq x y z
N MET A 1 -9.45 -8.80 -48.23
CA MET A 1 -10.36 -9.51 -47.29
C MET A 1 -11.26 -8.48 -46.64
N PRO A 2 -12.59 -8.67 -46.59
CA PRO A 2 -13.46 -7.81 -45.80
C PRO A 2 -13.15 -8.01 -44.30
N PRO A 3 -13.25 -6.97 -43.46
CA PRO A 3 -13.14 -7.14 -42.02
C PRO A 3 -14.28 -8.05 -41.53
N ALA A 4 -13.94 -9.07 -40.73
CA ALA A 4 -14.93 -9.93 -40.11
C ALA A 4 -15.89 -9.06 -39.26
N ARG A 5 -17.20 -9.11 -39.56
CA ARG A 5 -18.22 -8.43 -38.75
C ARG A 5 -18.04 -8.85 -37.29
N ALA A 6 -17.94 -7.86 -36.39
CA ALA A 6 -17.94 -8.12 -34.95
C ALA A 6 -19.21 -8.92 -34.60
N THR A 7 -19.03 -10.16 -34.13
CA THR A 7 -20.15 -11.00 -33.71
C THR A 7 -20.70 -10.42 -32.41
N SER A 8 -21.97 -10.03 -32.42
CA SER A 8 -22.66 -9.57 -31.21
C SER A 8 -22.66 -10.67 -30.15
N SER A 9 -22.37 -10.29 -28.90
CA SER A 9 -22.50 -11.14 -27.71
C SER A 9 -23.96 -11.53 -27.42
N ALA A 10 -24.93 -10.81 -28.00
CA ALA A 10 -26.37 -10.98 -27.74
C ALA A 10 -26.81 -12.44 -27.88
N ARG A 11 -26.44 -13.12 -28.97
CA ARG A 11 -26.82 -14.51 -29.20
C ARG A 11 -26.31 -15.46 -28.11
N ALA A 12 -25.10 -15.23 -27.62
CA ALA A 12 -24.54 -16.05 -26.55
C ALA A 12 -25.27 -15.76 -25.22
N LEU A 13 -25.53 -14.49 -24.93
CA LEU A 13 -26.21 -14.07 -23.70
C LEU A 13 -27.68 -14.50 -23.65
N GLU A 14 -28.41 -14.43 -24.77
CA GLU A 14 -29.77 -14.98 -24.90
C GLU A 14 -29.83 -16.48 -24.62
N ALA A 15 -28.73 -17.20 -24.86
CA ALA A 15 -28.64 -18.63 -24.58
C ALA A 15 -28.20 -18.95 -23.13
N ILE A 16 -27.62 -17.98 -22.41
CA ILE A 16 -27.02 -18.14 -21.06
C ILE A 16 -27.94 -17.57 -19.98
N LEU A 17 -28.32 -16.30 -20.09
CA LEU A 17 -28.99 -15.57 -19.01
C LEU A 17 -30.35 -16.19 -18.61
N PRO A 18 -31.18 -16.68 -19.55
CA PRO A 18 -32.43 -17.35 -19.17
C PRO A 18 -32.23 -18.60 -18.31
N LEU A 19 -31.10 -19.32 -18.46
CA LEU A 19 -30.81 -20.50 -17.65
C LEU A 19 -30.63 -20.14 -16.16
N ILE A 20 -29.99 -18.99 -15.88
CA ILE A 20 -29.84 -18.48 -14.51
C ILE A 20 -31.23 -18.19 -13.92
N ALA A 21 -32.08 -17.49 -14.68
CA ALA A 21 -33.44 -17.16 -14.27
C ALA A 21 -34.31 -18.41 -14.05
N SER A 22 -34.08 -19.49 -14.81
CA SER A 22 -34.81 -20.76 -14.67
C SER A 22 -34.22 -21.71 -13.62
N GLY A 23 -33.30 -21.27 -12.76
CA GLY A 23 -32.73 -22.11 -11.71
C GLY A 23 -31.72 -23.16 -12.21
N GLN A 24 -31.10 -22.94 -13.37
CA GLN A 24 -30.07 -23.79 -13.99
C GLN A 24 -28.71 -23.07 -14.06
N PRO A 25 -28.14 -22.62 -12.91
CA PRO A 25 -26.92 -21.81 -12.89
C PRO A 25 -25.67 -22.58 -13.33
N TYR A 26 -25.62 -23.89 -13.09
CA TYR A 26 -24.49 -24.73 -13.51
C TYR A 26 -24.39 -24.83 -15.03
N GLU A 27 -25.53 -25.05 -15.69
CA GLU A 27 -25.65 -25.09 -17.14
C GLU A 27 -25.31 -23.74 -17.76
N ALA A 28 -25.79 -22.65 -17.13
CA ALA A 28 -25.45 -21.29 -17.53
C ALA A 28 -23.93 -21.05 -17.47
N HIS A 29 -23.29 -21.47 -16.39
CA HIS A 29 -21.84 -21.36 -16.17
C HIS A 29 -21.04 -22.14 -17.24
N GLN A 30 -21.37 -23.41 -17.47
CA GLN A 30 -20.68 -24.24 -18.48
C GLN A 30 -20.84 -23.66 -19.89
N LYS A 31 -22.05 -23.17 -20.21
CA LYS A 31 -22.34 -22.55 -21.51
C LYS A 31 -21.57 -21.24 -21.69
N ALA A 32 -21.49 -20.39 -20.66
CA ALA A 32 -20.69 -19.16 -20.68
C ALA A 32 -19.21 -19.45 -20.95
N ARG A 33 -18.60 -20.42 -20.24
CA ARG A 33 -17.21 -20.85 -20.48
C ARG A 33 -16.99 -21.32 -21.91
N THR A 34 -17.93 -22.12 -22.44
CA THR A 34 -17.83 -22.67 -23.79
C THR A 34 -17.86 -21.58 -24.86
N PHE A 35 -18.82 -20.64 -24.77
CA PHE A 35 -18.88 -19.51 -25.70
C PHE A 35 -17.62 -18.64 -25.60
N ALA A 36 -17.23 -18.25 -24.39
CA ALA A 36 -16.05 -17.42 -24.16
C ALA A 36 -14.76 -18.07 -24.69
N SER A 37 -14.56 -19.37 -24.49
CA SER A 37 -13.40 -20.10 -25.01
C SER A 37 -13.35 -20.09 -26.54
N ARG A 38 -14.50 -20.24 -27.21
CA ARG A 38 -14.58 -20.20 -28.68
C ARG A 38 -14.28 -18.79 -29.22
N TYR A 39 -14.85 -17.76 -28.59
CA TYR A 39 -14.57 -16.37 -28.96
C TYR A 39 -13.10 -16.01 -28.74
N ASN A 40 -12.52 -16.41 -27.61
CA ASN A 40 -11.11 -16.19 -27.29
C ASN A 40 -10.17 -16.86 -28.32
N LYS A 41 -10.42 -18.13 -28.66
CA LYS A 41 -9.65 -18.86 -29.70
C LYS A 41 -9.76 -18.20 -31.07
N SER A 42 -10.89 -17.57 -31.36
CA SER A 42 -11.15 -16.86 -32.62
C SER A 42 -10.69 -15.39 -32.57
N LYS A 43 -9.97 -14.98 -31.52
CA LYS A 43 -9.49 -13.60 -31.27
C LYS A 43 -10.60 -12.55 -31.21
N GLN A 44 -11.84 -12.97 -30.92
CA GLN A 44 -12.98 -12.08 -30.68
C GLN A 44 -13.02 -11.70 -29.20
N TYR A 45 -11.98 -11.00 -28.75
CA TYR A 45 -11.75 -10.74 -27.33
C TYR A 45 -12.86 -9.89 -26.70
N ASP A 46 -13.33 -8.84 -27.39
CA ASP A 46 -14.39 -7.96 -26.87
C ASP A 46 -15.70 -8.72 -26.66
N THR A 47 -16.08 -9.58 -27.60
CA THR A 47 -17.25 -10.45 -27.46
C THR A 47 -17.09 -11.44 -26.30
N ALA A 48 -15.89 -12.02 -26.13
CA ALA A 48 -15.61 -12.90 -24.99
C ALA A 48 -15.69 -12.16 -23.65
N ILE A 49 -15.11 -10.96 -23.57
CA ILE A 49 -15.13 -10.08 -22.40
C ILE A 49 -16.57 -9.78 -21.99
N ASP A 50 -17.41 -9.36 -22.94
CA ASP A 50 -18.80 -9.02 -22.65
C ASP A 50 -19.62 -10.25 -22.18
N VAL A 51 -19.46 -11.40 -22.85
CA VAL A 51 -20.11 -12.65 -22.43
C VAL A 51 -19.70 -13.06 -21.02
N LEU A 52 -18.40 -13.02 -20.72
CA LEU A 52 -17.87 -13.39 -19.40
C LEU A 52 -18.34 -12.43 -18.32
N PHE A 53 -18.24 -11.12 -18.57
CA PHE A 53 -18.63 -10.09 -17.62
C PHE A 53 -20.12 -10.17 -17.26
N GLN A 54 -21.00 -10.19 -18.27
CA GLN A 54 -22.44 -10.23 -18.02
C GLN A 54 -22.86 -11.55 -17.35
N SER A 55 -22.32 -12.68 -17.80
CA SER A 55 -22.63 -13.99 -17.18
C SER A 55 -22.14 -14.07 -15.74
N ALA A 56 -20.92 -13.60 -15.46
CA ALA A 56 -20.38 -13.55 -14.10
C ALA A 56 -21.24 -12.66 -13.20
N ARG A 57 -21.61 -11.46 -13.69
CA ARG A 57 -22.45 -10.50 -12.97
C ARG A 57 -23.78 -11.12 -12.54
N GLU A 58 -24.49 -11.76 -13.45
CA GLU A 58 -25.80 -12.35 -13.14
C GLU A 58 -25.68 -13.61 -12.26
N LEU A 59 -24.62 -14.41 -12.41
CA LEU A 59 -24.35 -15.53 -11.49
C LEU A 59 -24.05 -15.06 -10.07
N LEU A 60 -23.25 -14.01 -9.89
CA LEU A 60 -22.97 -13.43 -8.57
C LEU A 60 -24.25 -12.88 -7.92
N LYS A 61 -25.10 -12.18 -8.68
CA LYS A 61 -26.43 -11.73 -8.21
C LYS A 61 -27.33 -12.88 -7.78
N ALA A 62 -27.26 -14.03 -8.47
CA ALA A 62 -27.99 -15.24 -8.13
C ALA A 62 -27.36 -16.05 -6.96
N GLY A 63 -26.35 -15.50 -6.28
CA GLY A 63 -25.67 -16.15 -5.15
C GLY A 63 -24.67 -17.24 -5.54
N GLN A 64 -24.37 -17.40 -6.83
CA GLN A 64 -23.48 -18.43 -7.37
C GLN A 64 -22.03 -17.97 -7.36
N GLN A 65 -21.48 -17.78 -6.15
CA GLN A 65 -20.19 -17.12 -5.95
C GLN A 65 -19.01 -17.85 -6.62
N GLY A 66 -18.99 -19.19 -6.56
CA GLY A 66 -17.95 -20.00 -7.20
C GLY A 66 -17.93 -19.81 -8.72
N SER A 67 -19.10 -19.93 -9.37
CA SER A 67 -19.22 -19.77 -10.83
C SER A 67 -18.92 -18.34 -11.28
N GLY A 68 -19.42 -17.33 -10.56
CA GLY A 68 -19.10 -15.93 -10.85
C GLY A 68 -17.61 -15.61 -10.73
N THR A 69 -16.94 -16.15 -9.69
CA THR A 69 -15.49 -15.97 -9.48
C THR A 69 -14.66 -16.67 -10.55
N ASP A 70 -15.05 -17.87 -10.97
CA ASP A 70 -14.40 -18.60 -12.06
C ASP A 70 -14.50 -17.83 -13.39
N LEU A 71 -15.70 -17.35 -13.75
CA LEU A 71 -15.87 -16.54 -14.96
C LEU A 71 -15.11 -15.21 -14.90
N THR A 72 -15.01 -14.60 -13.71
CA THR A 72 -14.19 -13.40 -13.50
C THR A 72 -12.71 -13.68 -13.67
N THR A 73 -12.23 -14.85 -13.22
CA THR A 73 -10.86 -15.29 -13.46
C THR A 73 -10.61 -15.49 -14.95
N PHE A 74 -11.54 -16.13 -15.66
CA PHE A 74 -11.43 -16.32 -17.09
C PHE A 74 -11.48 -14.97 -17.85
N LEU A 75 -12.26 -14.00 -17.37
CA LEU A 75 -12.27 -12.64 -17.92
C LEU A 75 -10.87 -12.00 -17.88
N LEU A 76 -10.14 -12.15 -16.78
CA LEU A 76 -8.77 -11.66 -16.66
C LEU A 76 -7.81 -12.39 -17.61
N ASP A 77 -7.96 -13.71 -17.81
CA ASP A 77 -7.16 -14.45 -18.80
C ASP A 77 -7.42 -13.95 -20.24
N VAL A 78 -8.65 -13.55 -20.54
CA VAL A 78 -9.01 -12.93 -21.83
C VAL A 78 -8.44 -11.52 -21.93
N TYR A 79 -8.42 -10.72 -20.85
CA TYR A 79 -7.71 -9.44 -20.83
C TYR A 79 -6.23 -9.61 -21.15
N GLU A 80 -5.55 -10.58 -20.54
CA GLU A 80 -4.16 -10.88 -20.86
C GLU A 80 -3.98 -11.30 -22.32
N SER A 81 -4.87 -12.17 -22.83
CA SER A 81 -4.82 -12.64 -24.22
C SER A 81 -5.04 -11.50 -25.24
N LYS A 82 -5.88 -10.52 -24.88
CA LYS A 82 -6.16 -9.32 -25.69
C LYS A 82 -5.01 -8.31 -25.65
N GLY A 83 -4.22 -8.29 -24.58
CA GLY A 83 -3.34 -7.16 -24.26
C GLY A 83 -4.12 -5.96 -23.73
N GLU A 84 -5.23 -6.19 -23.02
CA GLU A 84 -6.04 -5.15 -22.39
C GLU A 84 -5.22 -4.40 -21.33
N THR A 85 -5.33 -3.07 -21.34
CA THR A 85 -4.69 -2.19 -20.36
C THR A 85 -5.67 -1.78 -19.28
N VAL A 86 -5.16 -1.37 -18.12
CA VAL A 86 -6.03 -0.77 -17.09
C VAL A 86 -6.58 0.57 -17.60
N ASN A 87 -7.91 0.64 -17.73
CA ASN A 87 -8.68 1.82 -18.13
C ASN A 87 -9.99 1.86 -17.32
N ASP A 88 -10.80 2.90 -17.51
CA ASP A 88 -12.03 3.08 -16.71
C ASP A 88 -13.05 1.95 -16.91
N GLU A 89 -13.13 1.38 -18.10
CA GLU A 89 -14.08 0.33 -18.43
C GLU A 89 -13.66 -1.02 -17.84
N SER A 90 -12.41 -1.44 -18.07
CA SER A 90 -11.84 -2.66 -17.50
C SER A 90 -11.83 -2.63 -15.97
N ARG A 91 -11.47 -1.48 -15.38
CA ARG A 91 -11.56 -1.24 -13.93
C ARG A 91 -13.00 -1.32 -13.45
N GLY A 92 -13.93 -0.64 -14.13
CA GLY A 92 -15.35 -0.63 -13.78
C GLY A 92 -15.99 -2.02 -13.76
N ARG A 93 -15.62 -2.89 -14.71
CA ARG A 93 -16.06 -4.29 -14.70
C ARG A 93 -15.56 -5.03 -13.45
N LEU A 94 -14.27 -4.90 -13.13
CA LEU A 94 -13.66 -5.58 -11.99
C LEU A 94 -14.22 -5.09 -10.66
N THR A 95 -14.40 -3.78 -10.47
CA THR A 95 -14.97 -3.22 -9.24
C THR A 95 -16.42 -3.68 -9.04
N GLN A 96 -17.22 -3.76 -10.11
CA GLN A 96 -18.59 -4.28 -10.05
C GLN A 96 -18.61 -5.76 -9.64
N LEU A 97 -17.74 -6.60 -10.23
CA LEU A 97 -17.67 -8.02 -9.88
C LEU A 97 -17.17 -8.22 -8.44
N ILE A 98 -16.22 -7.41 -7.96
CA ILE A 98 -15.75 -7.41 -6.56
C ILE A 98 -16.89 -7.06 -5.61
N ALA A 99 -17.70 -6.04 -5.92
CA ALA A 99 -18.86 -5.67 -5.09
C ALA A 99 -19.86 -6.83 -4.98
N LEU A 100 -20.24 -7.42 -6.13
CA LEU A 100 -21.24 -8.47 -6.20
C LEU A 100 -20.80 -9.79 -5.55
N ALA A 101 -19.49 -10.04 -5.47
CA ALA A 101 -18.97 -11.22 -4.77
C ALA A 101 -19.26 -11.19 -3.26
N GLY A 102 -19.43 -9.99 -2.69
CA GLY A 102 -19.74 -9.81 -1.27
C GLY A 102 -18.63 -10.27 -0.31
N PRO A 103 -18.87 -10.17 1.00
CA PRO A 103 -17.87 -10.50 2.02
C PRO A 103 -17.79 -12.00 2.37
N SER A 104 -18.70 -12.82 1.83
CA SER A 104 -18.81 -14.23 2.21
C SER A 104 -17.71 -15.10 1.61
N GLY A 105 -17.01 -15.84 2.47
CA GLY A 105 -15.97 -16.78 2.05
C GLY A 105 -14.73 -16.11 1.46
N SER A 106 -14.01 -16.83 0.60
CA SER A 106 -12.75 -16.36 -0.02
C SER A 106 -12.92 -15.83 -1.45
N TRP A 107 -14.16 -15.81 -1.97
CA TRP A 107 -14.46 -15.51 -3.37
C TRP A 107 -14.02 -14.11 -3.76
N ARG A 108 -14.47 -13.09 -3.03
CA ARG A 108 -14.08 -11.70 -3.30
C ARG A 108 -12.58 -11.47 -3.15
N LYS A 109 -11.94 -12.07 -2.14
CA LYS A 109 -10.48 -12.01 -1.99
C LYS A 109 -9.78 -12.57 -3.23
N THR A 110 -10.27 -13.69 -3.78
CA THR A 110 -9.71 -14.29 -5.00
C THR A 110 -9.81 -13.34 -6.20
N ILE A 111 -10.96 -12.67 -6.37
CA ILE A 111 -11.15 -11.68 -7.42
C ILE A 111 -10.19 -10.49 -7.22
N ILE A 112 -10.11 -9.95 -5.99
CA ILE A 112 -9.21 -8.84 -5.64
C ILE A 112 -7.76 -9.20 -5.96
N ASP A 113 -7.25 -10.33 -5.45
CA ASP A 113 -5.86 -10.74 -5.63
C ASP A 113 -5.50 -10.86 -7.12
N LYS A 114 -6.38 -11.48 -7.91
CA LYS A 114 -6.18 -11.64 -9.36
C LYS A 114 -6.27 -10.32 -10.12
N ALA A 115 -7.23 -9.45 -9.78
CA ALA A 115 -7.39 -8.14 -10.41
C ALA A 115 -6.19 -7.23 -10.13
N ILE A 116 -5.70 -7.23 -8.89
CA ILE A 116 -4.51 -6.46 -8.49
C ILE A 116 -3.28 -7.01 -9.20
N ALA A 117 -3.07 -8.34 -9.20
CA ALA A 117 -1.94 -8.96 -9.90
C ALA A 117 -1.95 -8.67 -11.41
N TRP A 118 -3.11 -8.74 -12.06
CA TRP A 118 -3.26 -8.35 -13.47
C TRP A 118 -2.89 -6.87 -13.67
N SER A 119 -3.45 -5.98 -12.85
CA SER A 119 -3.19 -4.54 -12.98
C SER A 119 -1.72 -4.16 -12.75
N ALA A 120 -1.01 -4.87 -11.86
CA ALA A 120 0.41 -4.69 -11.61
C ALA A 120 1.28 -5.20 -12.78
N LYS A 121 0.80 -6.23 -13.48
CA LYS A 121 1.49 -6.82 -14.63
C LYS A 121 1.37 -5.98 -15.90
N VAL A 122 0.20 -5.37 -16.15
CA VAL A 122 -0.06 -4.61 -17.39
C VAL A 122 0.01 -3.09 -17.21
N GLY A 123 -0.07 -2.60 -15.98
CA GLY A 123 -0.07 -1.18 -15.66
C GLY A 123 1.32 -0.60 -15.35
N PRO A 124 1.44 0.72 -15.22
CA PRO A 124 2.70 1.39 -14.90
C PRO A 124 3.09 1.30 -13.42
N HIS A 125 2.20 0.79 -12.57
CA HIS A 125 2.36 0.74 -11.12
C HIS A 125 2.68 -0.69 -10.67
N PRO A 126 3.90 -0.97 -10.19
CA PRO A 126 4.32 -2.34 -9.85
C PRO A 126 3.59 -2.96 -8.65
N ALA A 127 2.88 -2.14 -7.86
CA ALA A 127 2.03 -2.60 -6.77
C ALA A 127 0.60 -2.97 -7.22
N GLY A 128 0.17 -2.53 -8.42
CA GLY A 128 -1.21 -2.59 -8.89
C GLY A 128 -1.79 -1.20 -9.16
N ASP A 129 -2.95 -1.15 -9.82
CA ASP A 129 -3.65 0.09 -10.17
C ASP A 129 -4.09 0.88 -8.91
N PRO A 130 -3.69 2.15 -8.76
CA PRO A 130 -4.02 2.97 -7.60
C PRO A 130 -5.52 3.12 -7.31
N ASP A 131 -6.35 3.22 -8.35
CA ASP A 131 -7.79 3.41 -8.20
C ASP A 131 -8.48 2.12 -7.77
N LEU A 132 -8.05 0.98 -8.31
CA LEU A 132 -8.50 -0.33 -7.86
C LEU A 132 -8.11 -0.59 -6.41
N HIS A 133 -6.88 -0.25 -6.00
CA HIS A 133 -6.46 -0.30 -4.60
C HIS A 133 -7.29 0.62 -3.71
N HIS A 134 -7.54 1.87 -4.13
CA HIS A 134 -8.37 2.81 -3.38
C HIS A 134 -9.77 2.24 -3.13
N TYR A 135 -10.43 1.75 -4.19
CA TYR A 135 -11.75 1.14 -4.10
C TYR A 135 -11.78 -0.05 -3.15
N VAL A 136 -10.82 -0.99 -3.27
CA VAL A 136 -10.76 -2.17 -2.40
C VAL A 136 -10.50 -1.77 -0.94
N GLY A 137 -9.60 -0.82 -0.71
CA GLY A 137 -9.31 -0.31 0.63
C GLY A 137 -10.53 0.32 1.28
N GLU A 138 -11.27 1.17 0.55
CA GLU A 138 -12.48 1.81 1.04
C GLU A 138 -13.61 0.80 1.30
N LEU A 139 -13.79 -0.18 0.41
CA LEU A 139 -14.76 -1.25 0.58
C LEU A 139 -14.51 -2.05 1.87
N LEU A 140 -13.27 -2.48 2.07
CA LEU A 140 -12.88 -3.26 3.26
C LEU A 140 -12.93 -2.42 4.54
N TYR A 141 -12.63 -1.12 4.45
CA TYR A 141 -12.78 -0.19 5.57
C TYR A 141 -14.25 -0.10 6.01
N LYS A 142 -15.18 0.11 5.08
CA LYS A 142 -16.63 0.19 5.35
C LYS A 142 -17.20 -1.07 5.99
N GLU A 143 -16.52 -2.20 5.86
CA GLU A 143 -16.88 -3.49 6.45
C GLU A 143 -16.18 -3.77 7.79
N GLY A 144 -15.40 -2.83 8.30
CA GLY A 144 -14.65 -2.99 9.55
C GLY A 144 -13.39 -3.85 9.43
N ASN A 145 -12.99 -4.25 8.21
CA ASN A 145 -11.83 -5.12 8.00
C ASN A 145 -10.54 -4.31 7.84
N PHE A 146 -10.19 -3.54 8.88
CA PHE A 146 -9.13 -2.53 8.83
C PHE A 146 -7.74 -3.10 8.50
N ALA A 147 -7.42 -4.29 9.01
CA ALA A 147 -6.13 -4.95 8.78
C ALA A 147 -5.91 -5.33 7.31
N VAL A 148 -6.98 -5.70 6.61
CA VAL A 148 -6.90 -6.02 5.18
C VAL A 148 -7.02 -4.76 4.33
N ALA A 149 -7.74 -3.73 4.78
CA ALA A 149 -7.87 -2.45 4.09
C ALA A 149 -6.56 -1.64 4.03
N GLU A 150 -5.80 -1.59 5.14
CA GLU A 150 -4.54 -0.83 5.26
C GLU A 150 -3.57 -1.01 4.08
N PRO A 151 -3.14 -2.24 3.70
CA PRO A 151 -2.18 -2.40 2.62
C PRO A 151 -2.70 -1.89 1.28
N HIS A 152 -4.01 -1.95 1.02
CA HIS A 152 -4.58 -1.40 -0.20
C HIS A 152 -4.57 0.14 -0.19
N LEU A 153 -4.96 0.77 0.91
CA LEU A 153 -4.92 2.23 1.02
C LEU A 153 -3.49 2.80 0.92
N LEU A 154 -2.51 2.12 1.54
CA LEU A 154 -1.09 2.46 1.41
C LEU A 154 -0.58 2.28 -0.02
N ALA A 155 -0.90 1.16 -0.66
CA ALA A 155 -0.46 0.86 -2.03
C ALA A 155 -1.07 1.82 -3.08
N ALA A 156 -2.29 2.30 -2.84
CA ALA A 156 -2.93 3.29 -3.72
C ALA A 156 -2.10 4.58 -3.82
N GLY A 157 -1.46 5.03 -2.73
CA GLY A 157 -0.61 6.22 -2.73
C GLY A 157 -1.32 7.54 -3.08
N LYS A 158 -2.65 7.54 -3.21
CA LYS A 158 -3.45 8.74 -3.53
C LYS A 158 -3.64 9.62 -2.30
N ARG A 159 -3.80 10.92 -2.52
CA ARG A 159 -4.20 11.89 -1.48
C ARG A 159 -5.48 11.44 -0.77
N ASP A 160 -6.50 11.05 -1.52
CA ASP A 160 -7.77 10.59 -0.94
C ASP A 160 -7.62 9.27 -0.17
N SER A 161 -6.80 8.33 -0.65
CA SER A 161 -6.49 7.10 0.11
C SER A 161 -5.80 7.39 1.43
N ALA A 162 -4.90 8.39 1.47
CA ALA A 162 -4.24 8.82 2.70
C ALA A 162 -5.20 9.43 3.72
N ARG A 163 -6.24 10.15 3.26
CA ARG A 163 -7.32 10.67 4.12
C ARG A 163 -8.19 9.55 4.67
N VAL A 164 -8.62 8.61 3.82
CA VAL A 164 -9.38 7.42 4.25
C VAL A 164 -8.58 6.58 5.24
N LEU A 165 -7.27 6.41 5.00
CA LEU A 165 -6.38 5.71 5.93
C LEU A 165 -6.31 6.40 7.30
N ALA A 166 -6.26 7.73 7.33
CA ALA A 166 -6.28 8.49 8.58
C ALA A 166 -7.60 8.27 9.35
N GLU A 167 -8.74 8.38 8.66
CA GLU A 167 -10.07 8.13 9.25
C GLU A 167 -10.16 6.71 9.83
N MET A 168 -9.79 5.70 9.03
CA MET A 168 -9.77 4.31 9.46
C MET A 168 -8.83 4.09 10.66
N PHE A 169 -7.66 4.71 10.68
CA PHE A 169 -6.72 4.57 11.79
C PHE A 169 -7.21 5.25 13.06
N VAL A 170 -7.90 6.39 12.97
CA VAL A 170 -8.52 7.03 14.14
C VAL A 170 -9.61 6.14 14.73
N GLU A 171 -10.42 5.52 13.88
CA GLU A 171 -11.43 4.55 14.32
C GLU A 171 -10.77 3.31 14.95
N TRP A 172 -9.72 2.79 14.33
CA TRP A 172 -9.01 1.61 14.81
C TRP A 172 -8.21 1.87 16.10
N THR A 173 -7.73 3.09 16.34
CA THR A 173 -6.92 3.39 17.54
C THR A 173 -7.66 3.18 18.86
N ASN A 174 -8.98 3.03 18.87
CA ASN A 174 -9.85 3.10 20.06
C ASN A 174 -9.64 4.43 20.85
N PRO A 175 -10.62 4.90 21.65
CA PRO A 175 -10.51 6.21 22.32
C PRO A 175 -9.23 6.39 23.18
N ASP A 176 -8.83 5.32 23.88
CA ASP A 176 -7.70 5.35 24.81
C ASP A 176 -6.44 4.65 24.29
N GLY A 177 -6.46 4.10 23.08
CA GLY A 177 -5.36 3.30 22.57
C GLY A 177 -4.12 4.13 22.16
N PRO A 178 -3.02 3.43 21.84
CA PRO A 178 -1.76 4.06 21.47
C PRO A 178 -1.83 4.67 20.07
N VAL A 179 -1.65 5.98 19.97
CA VAL A 179 -1.70 6.72 18.69
C VAL A 179 -0.39 6.67 17.89
N GLY A 180 0.75 6.57 18.60
CA GLY A 180 2.08 6.54 18.00
C GLY A 180 2.29 5.46 16.92
N PRO A 181 1.93 4.19 17.14
CA PRO A 181 2.06 3.14 16.12
C PRO A 181 1.33 3.47 14.82
N PHE A 182 0.12 4.00 14.90
CA PHE A 182 -0.70 4.31 13.73
C PHE A 182 -0.17 5.54 12.99
N ALA A 183 0.32 6.56 13.72
CA ALA A 183 0.99 7.71 13.14
C ALA A 183 2.17 7.27 12.25
N LEU A 184 2.98 6.33 12.74
CA LEU A 184 4.12 5.81 11.98
C LEU A 184 3.70 4.88 10.83
N ARG A 185 2.75 3.97 11.05
CA ARG A 185 2.21 3.05 10.02
C ARG A 185 1.66 3.80 8.81
N GLY A 186 0.99 4.94 9.01
CA GLY A 186 0.47 5.73 7.91
C GLY A 186 1.44 6.76 7.34
N THR A 187 2.58 7.02 8.01
CA THR A 187 3.55 8.03 7.55
C THR A 187 4.78 7.41 6.88
N ILE A 188 5.42 6.43 7.53
CA ILE A 188 6.71 5.88 7.10
C ILE A 188 6.64 5.23 5.72
N PRO A 189 5.63 4.40 5.38
CA PRO A 189 5.56 3.79 4.05
C PRO A 189 5.43 4.82 2.92
N TYR A 190 4.65 5.89 3.11
CA TYR A 190 4.56 6.96 2.11
C TYR A 190 5.90 7.69 1.95
N LEU A 191 6.62 7.95 3.05
CA LEU A 191 7.95 8.55 2.98
C LEU A 191 8.93 7.63 2.24
N GLN A 192 9.00 6.33 2.56
CA GLN A 192 9.85 5.36 1.86
C GLN A 192 9.56 5.28 0.35
N ASN A 193 8.32 5.54 -0.04
CA ASN A 193 7.89 5.58 -1.44
C ASN A 193 8.11 6.94 -2.13
N GLY A 194 8.74 7.92 -1.47
CA GLY A 194 8.94 9.26 -2.07
C GLY A 194 7.68 10.14 -2.06
N ASN A 195 6.58 9.70 -1.44
CA ASN A 195 5.26 10.30 -1.58
C ASN A 195 4.96 11.28 -0.44
N ILE A 196 5.53 12.49 -0.54
CA ILE A 196 5.32 13.57 0.44
C ILE A 196 3.84 13.99 0.52
N LEU A 197 3.13 14.03 -0.62
CA LEU A 197 1.73 14.46 -0.67
C LEU A 197 0.84 13.55 0.19
N ALA A 198 0.94 12.22 0.02
CA ALA A 198 0.19 11.26 0.80
C ALA A 198 0.61 11.28 2.28
N ALA A 199 1.92 11.31 2.57
CA ALA A 199 2.43 11.37 3.94
C ALA A 199 1.91 12.58 4.71
N ARG A 200 1.96 13.77 4.08
CA ARG A 200 1.46 15.03 4.63
C ARG A 200 -0.05 15.00 4.82
N THR A 201 -0.79 14.51 3.83
CA THR A 201 -2.25 14.41 3.90
C THR A 201 -2.68 13.52 5.05
N PHE A 202 -2.09 12.32 5.15
CA PHE A 202 -2.36 11.38 6.23
C PHE A 202 -2.09 12.01 7.60
N ILE A 203 -0.88 12.51 7.85
CA ILE A 203 -0.51 12.96 9.20
C ILE A 203 -1.31 14.19 9.64
N ASN A 204 -1.66 15.10 8.72
CA ASN A 204 -2.47 16.26 9.04
C ASN A 204 -3.91 15.87 9.40
N HIS A 205 -4.54 15.01 8.61
CA HIS A 205 -5.90 14.53 8.89
C HIS A 205 -5.94 13.69 10.17
N PHE A 206 -4.94 12.81 10.37
CA PHE A 206 -4.85 11.96 11.54
C PHE A 206 -4.71 12.77 12.84
N VAL A 207 -3.79 13.74 12.87
CA VAL A 207 -3.59 14.62 14.05
C VAL A 207 -4.81 15.50 14.30
N SER A 208 -5.38 16.09 13.26
CA SER A 208 -6.57 16.94 13.38
C SER A 208 -7.73 16.15 14.00
N GLN A 209 -8.08 14.98 13.44
CA GLN A 209 -9.18 14.17 13.96
C GLN A 209 -8.91 13.62 15.35
N LEU A 210 -7.69 13.16 15.64
CA LEU A 210 -7.33 12.67 16.97
C LEU A 210 -7.43 13.75 18.03
N THR A 211 -6.94 14.96 17.76
CA THR A 211 -6.95 16.05 18.76
C THR A 211 -8.36 16.62 18.97
N THR A 212 -9.22 16.57 17.96
CA THR A 212 -10.66 16.85 18.12
C THR A 212 -11.35 15.81 19.02
N ARG A 213 -11.05 14.52 18.84
CA ARG A 213 -11.67 13.44 19.64
C ARG A 213 -11.06 13.27 21.03
N ARG A 214 -9.77 13.61 21.18
CA ARG A 214 -8.97 13.42 22.38
C ARG A 214 -8.12 14.67 22.64
N SER A 215 -8.77 15.72 23.14
CA SER A 215 -8.12 17.00 23.45
C SER A 215 -6.97 16.88 24.46
N SER A 216 -6.96 15.83 25.30
CA SER A 216 -5.85 15.51 26.20
C SER A 216 -4.52 15.18 25.49
N LEU A 217 -4.56 14.93 24.17
CA LEU A 217 -3.34 14.80 23.36
C LEU A 217 -2.69 16.15 23.05
N LEU A 218 -3.40 17.27 23.15
CA LEU A 218 -2.82 18.59 22.94
C LEU A 218 -1.85 18.92 24.08
N SER A 219 -0.68 19.44 23.73
CA SER A 219 0.30 19.82 24.73
C SER A 219 -0.14 21.08 25.48
N PRO A 220 -0.16 21.08 26.82
CA PRO A 220 -0.52 22.27 27.60
C PRO A 220 0.52 23.40 27.46
N HIS A 221 1.74 23.07 27.01
CA HIS A 221 2.83 24.03 26.85
C HIS A 221 2.79 24.80 25.53
N GLN A 222 2.08 24.31 24.53
CA GLN A 222 1.91 24.96 23.23
C GLN A 222 0.53 24.61 22.68
N PRO A 223 -0.52 25.36 23.08
CA PRO A 223 -1.89 25.05 22.71
C PRO A 223 -2.24 25.46 21.27
N SER A 224 -1.50 26.41 20.68
CA SER A 224 -1.70 26.86 19.30
C SER A 224 -0.81 26.09 18.31
N PRO A 225 -1.30 25.82 17.08
CA PRO A 225 -0.49 25.28 16.00
C PRO A 225 0.76 26.13 15.75
N ILE A 226 1.88 25.46 15.49
CA ILE A 226 3.18 26.09 15.22
C ILE A 226 3.33 26.21 13.70
N PRO A 227 3.46 27.42 13.15
CA PRO A 227 3.68 27.61 11.72
C PRO A 227 5.10 27.19 11.31
N VAL A 228 5.21 26.58 10.13
CA VAL A 228 6.44 25.99 9.60
C VAL A 228 6.77 26.56 8.22
N GLY A 229 7.76 27.45 8.17
CA GLY A 229 8.20 28.08 6.92
C GLY A 229 7.34 29.26 6.52
N LYS A 230 7.48 29.71 5.27
CA LYS A 230 6.72 30.84 4.73
C LYS A 230 5.36 30.35 4.19
N PRO A 231 4.27 31.11 4.35
CA PRO A 231 2.99 30.81 3.71
C PRO A 231 3.17 30.74 2.19
N THR A 232 2.54 29.77 1.54
CA THR A 232 2.52 29.67 0.07
C THR A 232 1.07 29.76 -0.36
N GLU A 233 0.74 30.74 -1.21
CA GLU A 233 -0.59 30.85 -1.87
C GLU A 233 -1.82 30.63 -0.95
N GLY A 234 -1.77 31.16 0.27
CA GLY A 234 -2.90 31.10 1.22
C GLY A 234 -2.97 29.84 2.09
N GLU A 235 -2.10 28.83 1.88
CA GLU A 235 -1.97 27.68 2.79
C GLU A 235 -0.78 27.87 3.75
N GLN A 236 -1.06 27.79 5.05
CA GLN A 236 -0.07 27.82 6.12
C GLN A 236 0.28 26.38 6.52
N ASP A 237 1.57 26.01 6.41
CA ASP A 237 2.04 24.72 6.92
C ASP A 237 2.21 24.80 8.43
N GLU A 238 1.58 23.89 9.17
CA GLU A 238 1.55 23.93 10.63
C GLU A 238 1.82 22.56 11.25
N ILE A 239 2.22 22.59 12.52
CA ILE A 239 2.40 21.41 13.38
C ILE A 239 1.60 21.62 14.66
N VAL A 240 0.84 20.60 15.08
CA VAL A 240 0.16 20.61 16.37
C VAL A 240 1.04 19.89 17.38
N PHE A 241 1.48 20.59 18.43
CA PHE A 241 2.33 19.98 19.45
C PHE A 241 1.50 19.09 20.37
N THR A 242 1.82 17.79 20.41
CA THR A 242 1.08 16.80 21.18
C THR A 242 1.85 16.28 22.39
N THR A 243 1.16 15.67 23.35
CA THR A 243 1.77 14.95 24.47
C THR A 243 2.45 13.65 24.02
N ASP A 244 1.98 13.04 22.92
CA ASP A 244 2.62 11.86 22.33
C ASP A 244 3.86 12.24 21.49
N SER A 245 5.02 11.72 21.92
CA SER A 245 6.30 11.99 21.25
C SER A 245 6.39 11.40 19.84
N THR A 246 5.78 10.24 19.59
CA THR A 246 5.85 9.58 18.28
C THR A 246 5.04 10.36 17.24
N LEU A 247 3.90 10.90 17.63
CA LEU A 247 3.06 11.74 16.80
C LEU A 247 3.77 13.05 16.41
N ASN A 248 4.46 13.68 17.37
CA ASN A 248 5.32 14.84 17.11
C ASN A 248 6.45 14.52 16.13
N PHE A 249 7.10 13.35 16.30
CA PHE A 249 8.13 12.89 15.37
C PHE A 249 7.58 12.70 13.95
N ALA A 250 6.45 11.99 13.81
CA ALA A 250 5.84 11.74 12.50
C ALA A 250 5.49 13.06 11.78
N GLN A 251 4.93 14.03 12.51
CA GLN A 251 4.68 15.36 11.97
C GLN A 251 5.97 16.00 11.44
N LEU A 252 7.00 16.13 12.29
CA LEU A 252 8.28 16.75 11.94
C LEU A 252 9.02 16.03 10.81
N ALA A 253 8.95 14.70 10.78
CA ALA A 253 9.61 13.87 9.77
C ALA A 253 9.10 14.21 8.37
N VAL A 254 7.78 14.35 8.19
CA VAL A 254 7.19 14.75 6.90
C VAL A 254 7.67 16.15 6.48
N ARG A 255 7.65 17.13 7.40
CA ARG A 255 8.06 18.50 7.09
C ARG A 255 9.57 18.59 6.77
N ALA A 256 10.39 17.78 7.42
CA ALA A 256 11.81 17.68 7.13
C ALA A 256 12.06 17.07 5.74
N CYS A 257 11.39 15.96 5.40
CA CYS A 257 11.53 15.33 4.08
C CYS A 257 11.06 16.26 2.94
N GLN A 258 9.96 17.00 3.16
CA GLN A 258 9.45 18.00 2.22
C GLN A 258 10.49 19.10 1.88
N ARG A 259 11.41 19.40 2.81
CA ARG A 259 12.41 20.49 2.68
C ARG A 259 13.83 19.98 2.44
N ALA A 260 14.01 18.66 2.29
CA ALA A 260 15.31 18.01 2.37
C ALA A 260 16.29 18.42 1.26
N GLN A 261 15.81 18.59 0.02
CA GLN A 261 16.62 18.98 -1.15
C GLN A 261 17.94 18.19 -1.32
N GLY A 262 17.97 16.92 -0.91
CA GLY A 262 19.15 16.06 -1.03
C GLY A 262 20.35 16.58 -0.25
N ASP A 263 21.50 16.59 -0.92
CA ASP A 263 22.77 17.09 -0.40
C ASP A 263 22.87 18.62 -0.35
N LYS A 264 21.98 19.33 -1.08
CA LYS A 264 22.01 20.79 -1.22
C LYS A 264 21.56 21.55 0.03
N ASN A 265 20.74 20.94 0.89
CA ASN A 265 20.26 21.60 2.12
C ASN A 265 20.88 21.00 3.38
N LYS A 266 22.12 21.43 3.67
CA LYS A 266 22.89 20.99 4.84
C LYS A 266 22.11 21.14 6.15
N THR A 267 21.37 22.24 6.32
CA THR A 267 20.57 22.50 7.53
C THR A 267 19.50 21.44 7.73
N MET A 268 18.78 21.03 6.68
CA MET A 268 17.76 19.99 6.81
C MET A 268 18.35 18.59 7.01
N ARG A 269 19.54 18.31 6.45
CA ARG A 269 20.27 17.07 6.73
C ARG A 269 20.64 16.96 8.21
N GLU A 270 21.19 18.03 8.78
CA GLU A 270 21.52 18.10 10.21
C GLU A 270 20.26 18.04 11.09
N ALA A 271 19.18 18.71 10.68
CA ALA A 271 17.90 18.65 11.37
C ALA A 271 17.32 17.23 11.38
N TRP A 272 17.39 16.50 10.28
CA TRP A 272 16.98 15.09 10.19
C TRP A 272 17.79 14.20 11.14
N VAL A 273 19.12 14.30 11.11
CA VAL A 273 19.99 13.52 12.02
C VAL A 273 19.69 13.83 13.48
N ARG A 274 19.47 15.11 13.82
CA ARG A 274 19.09 15.53 15.18
C ARG A 274 17.71 14.99 15.56
N LEU A 275 16.73 15.06 14.66
CA LEU A 275 15.38 14.56 14.87
C LEU A 275 15.41 13.07 15.17
N CYS A 276 15.99 12.27 14.28
CA CYS A 276 16.15 10.83 14.46
C CYS A 276 16.89 10.52 15.77
N GLY A 277 18.06 11.13 16.01
CA GLY A 277 18.84 10.88 17.22
C GLY A 277 18.10 11.24 18.52
N THR A 278 17.31 12.32 18.52
CA THR A 278 16.51 12.73 19.67
C THR A 278 15.45 11.69 20.00
N TYR A 279 14.64 11.28 19.02
CA TYR A 279 13.55 10.33 19.26
C TYR A 279 14.03 8.89 19.45
N GLN A 280 15.22 8.55 18.94
CA GLN A 280 15.90 7.29 19.27
C GLN A 280 16.41 7.26 20.72
N SER A 281 16.92 8.40 21.22
CA SER A 281 17.45 8.48 22.59
C SER A 281 16.35 8.44 23.66
N LYS A 282 15.15 8.93 23.34
CA LYS A 282 13.99 8.97 24.25
C LYS A 282 13.34 7.61 24.54
N GLY A 283 13.72 6.52 23.86
CA GLY A 283 13.03 5.23 24.00
C GLY A 283 11.75 5.13 23.14
N GLY A 284 10.99 4.04 23.28
CA GLY A 284 9.74 3.82 22.55
C GLY A 284 9.92 3.26 21.11
N LEU A 285 8.88 3.42 20.29
CA LEU A 285 8.78 2.79 18.95
C LEU A 285 9.87 3.24 17.97
N VAL A 286 10.38 4.46 18.14
CA VAL A 286 11.46 5.04 17.31
C VAL A 286 12.85 4.60 17.81
N ALA A 287 12.96 3.96 18.98
CA ALA A 287 14.21 3.65 19.68
C ALA A 287 14.64 2.17 19.63
N ASN A 288 14.17 1.42 18.63
CA ASN A 288 14.56 0.03 18.42
C ASN A 288 16.11 -0.13 18.44
N ARG A 289 16.61 -1.23 19.02
CA ARG A 289 18.04 -1.45 19.36
C ARG A 289 18.98 -1.27 18.15
N GLU A 290 18.50 -1.63 16.96
CA GLU A 290 19.22 -1.43 15.70
C GLU A 290 19.31 0.04 15.28
N VAL A 291 18.32 0.85 15.65
CA VAL A 291 18.26 2.29 15.38
C VAL A 291 19.26 3.06 16.27
N ARG A 292 19.44 2.67 17.54
CA ARG A 292 20.43 3.30 18.44
C ARG A 292 21.87 3.14 17.94
N LYS A 293 22.19 1.97 17.37
CA LYS A 293 23.50 1.74 16.74
C LYS A 293 23.71 2.70 15.57
N VAL A 294 22.72 2.86 14.69
CA VAL A 294 22.75 3.80 13.55
C VAL A 294 22.89 5.26 14.01
N GLY A 295 22.12 5.71 15.01
CA GLY A 295 22.21 7.08 15.53
C GLY A 295 23.56 7.42 16.18
N ILE A 296 24.18 6.44 16.84
CA ILE A 296 25.54 6.58 17.41
C ILE A 296 26.61 6.52 16.31
N LEU A 297 26.45 5.66 15.30
CA LEU A 297 27.35 5.52 14.16
C LEU A 297 27.34 6.75 13.25
N LEU A 298 26.17 7.33 12.99
CA LEU A 298 26.00 8.60 12.26
C LEU A 298 26.67 9.78 12.98
N ARG A 299 26.76 9.74 14.33
CA ARG A 299 27.49 10.74 15.12
C ARG A 299 28.99 10.52 15.18
N LYS A 300 29.49 9.28 15.04
CA LYS A 300 30.89 8.93 15.35
C LYS A 300 31.75 8.52 14.16
N GLY A 301 31.20 8.17 13.00
CA GLY A 301 32.00 7.90 11.80
C GLY A 301 32.98 6.71 11.89
N THR A 302 32.77 5.73 12.78
CA THR A 302 33.70 4.60 13.02
C THR A 302 32.97 3.24 13.07
N SER A 303 33.59 2.19 12.54
CA SER A 303 33.08 0.81 12.46
C SER A 303 33.02 0.07 13.81
N LEU A 304 32.20 -1.00 13.91
CA LEU A 304 32.10 -1.90 15.06
C LEU A 304 32.58 -3.33 14.72
N PRO A 305 33.05 -4.11 15.73
CA PRO A 305 33.54 -5.48 15.55
C PRO A 305 32.45 -6.56 15.51
N SER A 306 32.83 -7.71 14.95
CA SER A 306 32.03 -8.76 14.30
C SER A 306 31.28 -9.76 15.21
N SER A 307 31.14 -9.52 16.51
CA SER A 307 30.62 -10.54 17.45
C SER A 307 29.10 -10.48 17.75
N LEU A 308 28.29 -9.74 17.00
CA LEU A 308 26.88 -9.46 17.36
C LEU A 308 25.78 -9.94 16.39
N PHE A 309 26.05 -10.87 15.48
CA PHE A 309 25.03 -11.34 14.52
C PHE A 309 24.69 -12.82 14.71
N ARG A 310 23.51 -13.09 15.30
CA ARG A 310 22.76 -14.33 15.05
C ARG A 310 21.31 -13.99 14.72
N ASP A 311 20.88 -14.60 13.61
CA ASP A 311 19.53 -14.91 13.14
C ASP A 311 18.71 -13.81 12.43
N TYR A 312 18.78 -13.85 11.09
CA TYR A 312 17.79 -13.29 10.15
C TYR A 312 17.62 -14.27 8.97
N THR A 313 16.84 -15.34 9.15
CA THR A 313 16.47 -16.23 8.04
C THR A 313 15.12 -16.95 8.25
N THR A 314 14.04 -16.22 8.56
CA THR A 314 12.69 -16.84 8.49
C THR A 314 11.59 -15.84 8.13
N ILE A 315 11.72 -15.11 7.01
CA ILE A 315 10.57 -14.39 6.42
C ILE A 315 10.58 -14.58 4.90
N ARG A 316 10.15 -15.76 4.47
CA ARG A 316 9.57 -15.96 3.12
C ARG A 316 8.53 -17.08 3.01
N LEU A 317 8.07 -17.66 4.13
CA LEU A 317 7.11 -18.79 4.12
C LEU A 317 5.93 -18.67 5.10
N ALA A 318 5.78 -17.57 5.85
CA ALA A 318 4.70 -17.44 6.84
C ALA A 318 3.38 -16.85 6.29
N GLN A 319 3.23 -16.71 4.96
CA GLN A 319 1.96 -16.34 4.32
C GLN A 319 1.13 -17.54 3.84
N SER A 320 1.56 -18.78 4.13
CA SER A 320 0.76 -19.99 3.91
C SER A 320 0.42 -20.66 5.25
N GLY A 321 -0.63 -20.16 5.92
CA GLY A 321 -1.17 -20.79 7.12
C GLY A 321 -2.68 -20.68 7.13
N ARG A 322 -3.36 -21.80 6.85
CA ARG A 322 -4.82 -21.96 6.97
C ARG A 322 -5.30 -21.50 8.34
N ALA A 323 -6.32 -20.64 8.38
CA ALA A 323 -7.22 -20.54 9.52
C ALA A 323 -8.63 -20.92 9.04
N SER A 324 -9.02 -22.15 9.35
CA SER A 324 -10.40 -22.60 9.38
C SER A 324 -10.86 -22.43 10.82
N GLU A 325 -11.93 -21.67 11.07
CA GLU A 325 -12.95 -22.09 12.04
C GLU A 325 -14.24 -21.26 11.93
N LYS A 326 -15.31 -21.93 12.37
CA LYS A 326 -16.72 -21.70 12.08
C LYS A 326 -17.29 -20.50 12.84
N GLY A 327 -18.35 -19.92 12.28
CA GLY A 327 -19.02 -18.76 12.84
C GLY A 327 -19.83 -19.03 14.13
N SER A 328 -20.03 -17.96 14.88
CA SER A 328 -21.32 -17.64 15.48
C SER A 328 -21.41 -16.13 15.70
N SER A 329 -22.63 -15.62 15.62
CA SER A 329 -23.02 -14.24 15.83
C SER A 329 -22.76 -13.79 17.27
N GLY A 330 -21.93 -12.78 17.44
CA GLY A 330 -21.73 -12.09 18.72
C GLY A 330 -20.71 -10.99 18.55
N ARG A 331 -21.08 -9.74 18.87
CA ARG A 331 -20.15 -8.60 18.90
C ARG A 331 -19.26 -8.74 20.13
N ASP A 332 -18.25 -9.60 20.03
CA ASP A 332 -17.15 -9.68 20.98
C ASP A 332 -15.86 -9.40 20.21
N PHE A 333 -15.36 -8.16 20.35
CA PHE A 333 -14.01 -7.83 19.91
C PHE A 333 -13.03 -8.59 20.82
N PRO A 334 -12.16 -9.47 20.30
CA PRO A 334 -11.18 -10.13 21.14
C PRO A 334 -10.16 -9.09 21.64
N VAL A 335 -10.19 -8.82 22.94
CA VAL A 335 -9.37 -7.81 23.65
C VAL A 335 -7.89 -8.22 23.79
N HIS A 336 -7.47 -9.36 23.24
CA HIS A 336 -6.05 -9.74 23.25
C HIS A 336 -5.55 -10.22 21.89
N SER A 337 -4.56 -9.46 21.39
CA SER A 337 -3.63 -9.72 20.27
C SER A 337 -3.87 -8.88 19.02
N THR A 338 -2.74 -8.44 18.42
CA THR A 338 -2.57 -7.91 17.06
C THR A 338 -2.66 -6.38 16.81
N TYR A 339 -1.83 -5.59 17.48
CA TYR A 339 -1.12 -4.55 16.70
C TYR A 339 -0.06 -5.30 15.87
N PRO A 340 -0.10 -5.27 14.52
CA PRO A 340 0.93 -5.90 13.71
C PRO A 340 2.30 -5.27 14.01
N PRO A 341 3.38 -6.04 13.89
CA PRO A 341 4.54 -5.87 14.74
C PRO A 341 5.30 -4.58 14.43
N ALA A 342 5.90 -4.01 15.48
CA ALA A 342 6.80 -2.85 15.45
C ALA A 342 8.02 -2.98 14.49
N HIS A 343 8.11 -4.06 13.70
CA HIS A 343 9.14 -4.31 12.69
C HIS A 343 9.05 -3.37 11.46
N LEU A 344 7.93 -2.68 11.22
CA LEU A 344 7.83 -1.64 10.20
C LEU A 344 8.65 -0.38 10.53
N ILE A 345 9.08 -0.22 11.79
CA ILE A 345 9.84 0.93 12.29
C ILE A 345 11.19 0.42 12.81
N ASN A 346 11.93 -0.22 11.92
CA ASN A 346 13.32 -0.58 12.18
C ASN A 346 14.24 0.54 11.70
N GLY A 347 15.46 0.62 12.22
CA GLY A 347 16.44 1.65 11.83
C GLY A 347 16.70 1.68 10.33
N HIS A 348 16.43 0.58 9.64
CA HIS A 348 16.44 0.45 8.19
C HIS A 348 15.52 1.44 7.48
N ALA A 349 14.26 1.60 7.92
CA ALA A 349 13.31 2.49 7.26
C ALA A 349 13.76 3.96 7.36
N LEU A 350 14.33 4.36 8.50
CA LEU A 350 14.89 5.70 8.66
C LEU A 350 16.17 5.90 7.84
N SER A 351 17.00 4.87 7.68
CA SER A 351 18.16 4.90 6.78
C SER A 351 17.73 5.09 5.32
N GLU A 352 16.72 4.36 4.86
CA GLU A 352 16.18 4.50 3.50
C GLU A 352 15.62 5.92 3.25
N ILE A 353 14.88 6.47 4.20
CA ILE A 353 14.38 7.86 4.12
C ILE A 353 15.55 8.86 4.11
N ALA A 354 16.57 8.64 4.95
CA ALA A 354 17.77 9.47 5.01
C ALA A 354 18.52 9.49 3.66
N GLU A 355 18.65 8.32 3.03
CA GLU A 355 19.26 8.19 1.72
C GLU A 355 18.43 8.86 0.63
N LEU A 356 17.12 8.59 0.61
CA LEU A 356 16.19 9.04 -0.43
C LEU A 356 16.04 10.57 -0.46
N TYR A 357 15.81 11.21 0.69
CA TYR A 357 15.50 12.65 0.74
C TYR A 357 16.71 13.53 1.03
N PHE A 358 17.67 13.03 1.81
CA PHE A 358 18.77 13.85 2.37
C PHE A 358 20.15 13.47 1.81
N ALA A 359 20.22 12.49 0.89
CA ALA A 359 21.47 11.95 0.37
C ALA A 359 22.47 11.57 1.49
N ILE A 360 21.94 11.04 2.60
CA ILE A 360 22.76 10.52 3.70
C ILE A 360 22.90 9.02 3.47
N PRO A 361 24.10 8.51 3.14
CA PRO A 361 24.27 7.09 2.88
C PRO A 361 24.01 6.27 4.14
N PRO A 362 23.52 5.02 4.00
CA PRO A 362 23.37 4.13 5.13
C PRO A 362 24.74 3.87 5.79
N PRO A 363 24.79 3.60 7.10
CA PRO A 363 26.05 3.25 7.76
C PRO A 363 26.66 2.00 7.10
N ARG A 364 27.98 2.01 6.88
CA ARG A 364 28.75 1.00 6.11
C ARG A 364 28.77 -0.44 6.71
N GLY A 365 27.83 -0.79 7.58
CA GLY A 365 27.68 -2.14 8.14
C GLY A 365 26.28 -2.76 7.97
N GLN A 366 25.34 -2.09 7.30
CA GLN A 366 23.96 -2.57 7.15
C GLN A 366 23.76 -3.52 5.95
N GLN A 367 24.64 -3.47 4.95
CA GLN A 367 24.69 -4.40 3.80
C GLN A 367 25.97 -5.26 3.84
N ALA A 368 26.36 -5.78 5.01
CA ALA A 368 27.49 -6.70 5.07
C ALA A 368 27.10 -8.03 4.39
N ASN A 369 27.88 -8.47 3.40
CA ASN A 369 27.87 -9.86 2.92
C ASN A 369 28.93 -10.60 3.76
N PRO A 370 28.55 -11.19 4.91
CA PRO A 370 29.53 -11.73 5.86
C PRO A 370 30.43 -12.80 5.24
N LEU A 371 29.92 -13.54 4.25
CA LEU A 371 30.72 -14.52 3.51
C LEU A 371 31.73 -13.84 2.56
N GLY A 372 31.31 -12.78 1.86
CA GLY A 372 32.19 -11.99 1.00
C GLY A 372 33.32 -11.31 1.77
N ASP A 373 33.02 -10.75 2.94
CA ASP A 373 33.99 -10.11 3.82
C ASP A 373 34.98 -11.15 4.40
N MET A 374 34.51 -12.35 4.75
CA MET A 374 35.37 -13.44 5.20
C MET A 374 36.25 -13.99 4.08
N ILE A 375 35.74 -14.15 2.86
CA ILE A 375 36.53 -14.61 1.70
C ILE A 375 37.57 -13.56 1.32
N SER A 376 37.22 -12.27 1.35
CA SER A 376 38.16 -11.17 1.07
C SER A 376 39.25 -11.10 2.16
N ALA A 377 38.91 -11.34 3.43
CA ALA A 377 39.86 -11.39 4.53
C ALA A 377 40.76 -12.66 4.54
N MET A 378 40.25 -13.82 4.10
CA MET A 378 41.04 -15.07 4.04
C MET A 378 41.90 -15.18 2.77
N PHE A 379 41.43 -14.67 1.64
CA PHE A 379 42.04 -14.92 0.33
C PHE A 379 42.56 -13.66 -0.37
N GLY A 380 42.49 -12.49 0.27
CA GLY A 380 43.09 -11.24 -0.25
C GLY A 380 42.49 -10.75 -1.57
N GLY A 381 41.30 -11.23 -1.95
CA GLY A 381 40.64 -10.89 -3.21
C GLY A 381 39.74 -9.66 -3.08
N ALA A 382 39.84 -8.72 -4.02
CA ALA A 382 38.90 -7.61 -4.15
C ALA A 382 37.47 -8.15 -4.41
N PRO A 383 36.43 -7.61 -3.76
CA PRO A 383 35.07 -8.10 -3.98
C PRO A 383 34.59 -7.75 -5.39
N PRO A 384 34.06 -8.70 -6.18
CA PRO A 384 33.19 -8.37 -7.28
C PRO A 384 31.80 -8.15 -6.70
N THR A 385 31.19 -6.98 -6.90
CA THR A 385 29.75 -6.87 -7.17
C THR A 385 29.33 -5.43 -7.38
N ALA A 386 28.60 -5.22 -8.48
CA ALA A 386 27.93 -3.98 -8.80
C ALA A 386 26.97 -3.58 -7.68
N ALA A 387 27.05 -2.31 -7.27
CA ALA A 387 26.11 -1.74 -6.32
C ALA A 387 24.68 -1.77 -6.88
N PRO A 388 23.65 -2.06 -6.05
CA PRO A 388 22.26 -1.96 -6.49
C PRO A 388 21.95 -0.52 -6.94
N ALA A 389 21.14 -0.39 -7.99
CA ALA A 389 20.80 0.91 -8.56
C ALA A 389 20.10 1.82 -7.52
N ARG A 390 20.70 2.99 -7.29
CA ARG A 390 20.23 4.01 -6.35
C ARG A 390 18.86 4.53 -6.78
N ARG A 391 17.86 4.47 -5.89
CA ARG A 391 16.59 5.20 -6.07
C ARG A 391 16.85 6.68 -5.78
N VAL A 392 16.87 7.51 -6.81
CA VAL A 392 16.95 8.97 -6.70
C VAL A 392 15.59 9.55 -7.06
N LEU A 393 15.09 10.49 -6.28
CA LEU A 393 13.92 11.27 -6.64
C LEU A 393 14.25 12.09 -7.89
N ALA A 394 13.70 11.70 -9.04
CA ALA A 394 13.76 12.51 -10.24
C ALA A 394 12.86 13.75 -10.06
N PRO A 395 13.27 14.94 -10.54
CA PRO A 395 12.38 16.10 -10.54
C PRO A 395 11.13 15.79 -11.39
N ALA A 396 9.96 16.22 -10.91
CA ALA A 396 8.71 16.07 -11.66
C ALA A 396 8.82 16.78 -13.03
N PRO A 397 8.37 16.16 -14.14
CA PRO A 397 8.32 16.84 -15.41
C PRO A 397 7.36 18.04 -15.33
N PRO A 398 7.67 19.17 -15.99
CA PRO A 398 6.80 20.33 -15.99
C PRO A 398 5.47 19.98 -16.66
N THR A 399 4.38 20.06 -15.91
CA THR A 399 3.02 20.00 -16.45
C THR A 399 2.71 21.31 -17.14
N SER A 400 3.00 21.40 -18.45
CA SER A 400 2.44 22.44 -19.30
C SER A 400 1.01 22.04 -19.67
N THR A 401 0.03 22.50 -18.91
CA THR A 401 -1.36 22.57 -19.37
C THR A 401 -1.43 23.70 -20.41
N PRO A 402 -1.87 23.46 -21.66
CA PRO A 402 -2.19 24.53 -22.58
C PRO A 402 -3.40 25.29 -22.05
N GLY A 403 -3.25 26.60 -21.85
CA GLY A 403 -4.33 27.50 -21.51
C GLY A 403 -5.41 27.49 -22.59
N LEU A 404 -6.66 27.45 -22.15
CA LEU A 404 -7.82 27.87 -22.93
C LEU A 404 -8.02 29.35 -22.64
N ASP A 405 -7.61 30.19 -23.58
CA ASP A 405 -8.30 31.44 -23.92
C ASP A 405 -8.93 31.25 -25.30
#